data_AF-A0A0W1APA0-F1
#
_entry.id   AF-A0A0W1APA0-F1
#
_cell.length_a   1.000
_cell.length_b   1.000
_cell.length_c   1.000
_cell.angle_alpha   90.00
_cell.angle_beta   90.00
_cell.angle_gamma   90.00
#
_symmetry.space_group_name_H-M   'P 1'
#
loop_
_entity.id
_entity.type
_entity.pdbx_description
1 polymer ?
#
loop_
_entity_poly.entity_id
_entity_poly.type
_entity_poly.pdbx_seq_one_letter_code
_entity_poly.pdbx_strand_id
1 'polypeptide(L)'
;MKKRQLRAIYTNPIEISSEQALLEQVQEFAEIKFNQNLYNHITVNKNNIKRFTSGKFDGSKYSPEYLNFLEAMIQALTSAESNVNTRIIRDQYALYDHYSRQPRTKKDYPAIEDIKTDSTLESNVNKRLDAFKKKLEAIRDQQLILKAKSLAELTSKEVVEIQQTLSLMQDSYLKLCSNYSLESSVELDRKLESSFGEQSILQIRKRFAERKKAMDSILEACEGTPVAEAIRREQSMLEQQTEQFELIVKRANELMNLHQLLKQIKAIEGSVTEKASTLREDTDAPELREFIRFVTDKEKEIQQLKQGVKGNSKPYEQTDRTIDQIEQSIQQHKQRALLLLEKIEKQRNVVPENIEDNPIKALPKEAEPKNQEVLQIKKERLEEAINLIQRYREKLEKEPDKQRTVRFFHKSRNSAKIKYCTSLVQKLTEEVKTLTLESDLHQIINRAHGEVILGGDQTEITKGGSYFGTSRMLSLQRLLGIDEAWEKKGHSKFLGFSTQSDLHGLKTSGVVGDDVRGIVSNYYSDNPSSREQYQELIGQVFPDQEYPKPPCN
;
A
#
# COMPACT_ATOMS: atom_id res chain seq x y z
N MET A 1 2.87 54.95 -28.84
CA MET A 1 3.12 54.28 -27.53
C MET A 1 3.32 55.34 -26.47
N LYS A 2 2.62 55.23 -25.34
CA LYS A 2 2.99 55.98 -24.13
C LYS A 2 4.34 55.42 -23.69
N LYS A 3 5.44 56.13 -23.95
CA LYS A 3 6.81 55.63 -23.69
C LYS A 3 7.13 55.65 -22.18
N ARG A 4 6.44 54.82 -21.40
CA ARG A 4 6.61 54.70 -19.95
C ARG A 4 8.06 54.41 -19.58
N GLN A 5 8.71 53.52 -20.35
CA GLN A 5 10.11 53.17 -20.14
C GLN A 5 11.07 54.33 -20.46
N LEU A 6 10.79 55.13 -21.48
CA LEU A 6 11.56 56.35 -21.74
C LEU A 6 11.47 57.32 -20.56
N ARG A 7 10.25 57.59 -20.06
CA ARG A 7 10.07 58.43 -18.87
C ARG A 7 10.85 57.89 -17.67
N ALA A 8 10.81 56.58 -17.44
CA ALA A 8 11.49 55.96 -16.33
C ALA A 8 13.02 56.11 -16.39
N ILE A 9 13.65 56.11 -17.58
CA ILE A 9 15.08 56.44 -17.74
C ILE A 9 15.38 57.84 -17.17
N TYR A 10 14.48 58.81 -17.38
CA TYR A 10 14.69 60.20 -16.97
C TYR A 10 14.32 60.48 -15.51
N THR A 11 13.36 59.73 -14.94
CA THR A 11 12.83 60.03 -13.60
C THR A 11 13.24 59.02 -12.53
N ASN A 12 13.07 57.72 -12.79
CA ASN A 12 13.33 56.67 -11.80
C ASN A 12 13.78 55.37 -12.49
N PRO A 13 15.07 55.24 -12.85
CA PRO A 13 15.53 54.13 -13.69
C PRO A 13 15.46 52.77 -12.99
N ILE A 14 15.47 52.73 -11.65
CA ILE A 14 15.49 51.48 -10.87
C ILE A 14 14.07 50.91 -10.66
N GLU A 15 13.04 51.76 -10.69
CA GLU A 15 11.68 51.35 -10.38
C GLU A 15 11.02 50.56 -11.53
N ILE A 16 10.61 49.33 -11.23
CA ILE A 16 9.87 48.46 -12.14
C ILE A 16 8.39 48.46 -11.71
N SER A 17 7.49 48.77 -12.63
CA SER A 17 6.06 48.88 -12.33
C SER A 17 5.46 47.52 -11.99
N SER A 18 4.55 47.47 -11.02
CA SER A 18 3.70 46.29 -10.74
C SER A 18 2.42 46.28 -11.57
N GLU A 19 2.05 47.39 -12.21
CA GLU A 19 0.80 47.53 -12.98
C GLU A 19 0.88 46.87 -14.36
N GLN A 20 2.08 46.56 -14.83
CA GLN A 20 2.34 46.00 -16.15
C GLN A 20 3.25 44.78 -16.03
N ALA A 21 3.01 43.77 -16.86
CA ALA A 21 3.84 42.57 -16.87
C ALA A 21 5.30 42.91 -17.17
N LEU A 22 6.23 42.28 -16.44
CA LEU A 22 7.67 42.54 -16.54
C LEU A 22 8.19 42.42 -17.98
N LEU A 23 7.80 41.37 -18.70
CA LEU A 23 8.27 41.12 -20.06
C LEU A 23 7.73 42.15 -21.07
N GLU A 24 6.53 42.72 -20.82
CA GLU A 24 6.01 43.82 -21.63
C GLU A 24 6.81 45.09 -21.40
N GLN A 25 7.18 45.38 -20.14
CA GLN A 25 8.05 46.50 -19.81
C GLN A 25 9.44 46.36 -20.46
N VAL A 26 10.01 45.16 -20.46
CA VAL A 26 11.28 44.85 -21.15
C VAL A 26 11.13 45.05 -22.67
N GLN A 27 10.00 44.62 -23.25
CA GLN A 27 9.71 44.85 -24.67
C GLN A 27 9.64 46.34 -24.99
N GLU A 28 8.87 47.12 -24.23
CA GLU A 28 8.73 48.57 -24.43
C GLU A 28 10.08 49.30 -24.30
N PHE A 29 10.94 48.83 -23.40
CA PHE A 29 12.26 49.40 -23.18
C PHE A 29 13.18 49.14 -24.38
N ALA A 30 13.18 47.92 -24.92
CA ALA A 30 13.94 47.60 -26.13
C ALA A 30 13.43 48.33 -27.38
N GLU A 31 12.12 48.66 -27.44
CA GLU A 31 11.51 49.43 -28.53
C GLU A 31 11.99 50.91 -28.58
N ILE A 32 12.71 51.39 -27.56
CA ILE A 32 13.46 52.65 -27.63
C ILE A 32 14.60 52.56 -28.65
N LYS A 33 15.10 51.35 -28.94
CA LYS A 33 16.19 51.05 -29.90
C LYS A 33 17.54 51.64 -29.55
N PHE A 34 17.80 51.93 -28.26
CA PHE A 34 19.12 52.37 -27.81
C PHE A 34 20.20 51.29 -28.03
N ASN A 35 19.81 50.02 -28.12
CA ASN A 35 20.68 48.91 -28.45
C ASN A 35 20.00 48.00 -29.50
N GLN A 36 20.61 47.86 -30.68
CA GLN A 36 20.01 47.14 -31.80
C GLN A 36 19.94 45.62 -31.56
N ASN A 37 20.92 45.05 -30.85
CA ASN A 37 20.95 43.63 -30.55
C ASN A 37 19.80 43.24 -29.61
N LEU A 38 19.58 44.04 -28.56
CA LEU A 38 18.45 43.85 -27.65
C LEU A 38 17.12 43.97 -28.39
N TYR A 39 16.96 45.02 -29.23
CA TYR A 39 15.74 45.20 -30.03
C TYR A 39 15.46 44.00 -30.94
N ASN A 40 16.49 43.49 -31.64
CA ASN A 40 16.36 42.32 -32.51
C ASN A 40 15.99 41.07 -31.68
N HIS A 41 16.64 40.85 -30.54
CA HIS A 41 16.36 39.72 -29.65
C HIS A 41 14.90 39.70 -29.17
N ILE A 42 14.39 40.85 -28.74
CA ILE A 42 12.98 41.02 -28.33
C ILE A 42 12.04 40.80 -29.52
N THR A 43 12.38 41.30 -30.70
CA THR A 43 11.55 41.16 -31.90
C THR A 43 11.38 39.69 -32.29
N VAL A 44 12.48 38.92 -32.29
CA VAL A 44 12.45 37.47 -32.56
C VAL A 44 11.64 36.72 -31.50
N ASN A 45 11.69 37.15 -30.23
CA ASN A 45 11.00 36.50 -29.12
C ASN A 45 9.61 37.06 -28.80
N LYS A 46 9.03 37.91 -29.65
CA LYS A 46 7.74 38.57 -29.40
C LYS A 46 6.60 37.60 -29.09
N ASN A 47 6.58 36.44 -29.75
CA ASN A 47 5.57 35.41 -29.52
C ASN A 47 5.74 34.74 -28.14
N ASN A 48 6.99 34.51 -27.70
CA ASN A 48 7.28 33.98 -26.38
C ASN A 48 6.88 34.97 -25.28
N ILE A 49 7.17 36.26 -25.47
CA ILE A 49 6.73 37.32 -24.56
C ILE A 49 5.21 37.28 -24.39
N LYS A 50 4.45 37.32 -25.50
CA LYS A 50 2.97 37.22 -25.44
C LYS A 50 2.48 35.94 -24.77
N ARG A 51 3.13 34.80 -25.02
CA ARG A 51 2.77 33.52 -24.43
C ARG A 51 2.94 33.56 -22.90
N PHE A 52 4.09 34.02 -22.43
CA PHE A 52 4.46 34.02 -21.01
C PHE A 52 3.87 35.19 -20.21
N THR A 53 3.31 36.21 -20.87
CA THR A 53 2.50 37.25 -20.21
C THR A 53 1.00 36.98 -20.26
N SER A 54 0.56 35.93 -20.97
CA SER A 54 -0.85 35.59 -21.05
C SER A 54 -1.38 35.10 -19.70
N GLY A 55 -2.62 35.47 -19.36
CA GLY A 55 -3.28 34.96 -18.15
C GLY A 55 -3.56 33.44 -18.15
N LYS A 56 -3.26 32.75 -19.27
CA LYS A 56 -3.34 31.29 -19.38
C LYS A 56 -2.04 30.60 -18.95
N PHE A 57 -0.92 31.33 -18.92
CA PHE A 57 0.37 30.78 -18.52
C PHE A 57 0.47 30.70 -17.00
N ASP A 58 0.80 29.52 -16.49
CA ASP A 58 0.91 29.26 -15.07
C ASP A 58 2.39 29.24 -14.66
N GLY A 59 2.92 30.40 -14.29
CA GLY A 59 4.31 30.56 -13.83
C GLY A 59 4.58 29.92 -12.46
N SER A 60 3.57 29.38 -11.78
CA SER A 60 3.75 28.60 -10.54
C SER A 60 4.19 27.17 -10.81
N LYS A 61 4.15 26.72 -12.08
CA LYS A 61 4.62 25.42 -12.51
C LYS A 61 5.93 25.54 -13.25
N TYR A 62 6.72 24.47 -13.18
CA TYR A 62 7.96 24.37 -13.93
C TYR A 62 7.66 24.28 -15.43
N SER A 63 8.35 25.11 -16.23
CA SER A 63 8.40 24.97 -17.69
C SER A 63 9.85 25.08 -18.18
N PRO A 64 10.39 24.03 -18.85
CA PRO A 64 11.72 24.09 -19.45
C PRO A 64 11.85 25.22 -20.47
N GLU A 65 10.82 25.43 -21.29
CA GLU A 65 10.82 26.47 -22.32
C GLU A 65 10.83 27.87 -21.71
N TYR A 66 10.11 28.06 -20.60
CA TYR A 66 10.09 29.35 -19.92
C TYR A 66 11.43 29.64 -19.25
N LEU A 67 12.03 28.66 -18.57
CA LEU A 67 13.35 28.81 -17.96
C LEU A 67 14.41 29.19 -19.00
N ASN A 68 14.49 28.44 -20.11
CA ASN A 68 15.42 28.74 -21.20
C ASN A 68 15.20 30.14 -21.79
N PHE A 69 13.93 30.55 -21.91
CA PHE A 69 13.59 31.90 -22.36
C PHE A 69 14.06 32.98 -21.38
N LEU A 70 13.88 32.77 -20.06
CA LEU A 70 14.35 33.71 -19.04
C LEU A 70 15.87 33.85 -19.06
N GLU A 71 16.61 32.75 -19.18
CA GLU A 71 18.07 32.75 -19.28
C GLU A 71 18.55 33.53 -20.52
N ALA A 72 17.95 33.28 -21.68
CA ALA A 72 18.26 34.01 -22.90
C ALA A 72 17.97 35.51 -22.77
N MET A 73 16.87 35.87 -22.10
CA MET A 73 16.50 37.26 -21.85
C MET A 73 17.48 37.97 -20.91
N ILE A 74 17.88 37.31 -19.81
CA ILE A 74 18.88 37.83 -18.87
C ILE A 74 20.21 38.06 -19.58
N GLN A 75 20.62 37.14 -20.45
CA GLN A 75 21.86 37.27 -21.23
C GLN A 75 21.78 38.42 -22.24
N ALA A 76 20.63 38.59 -22.91
CA ALA A 76 20.41 39.69 -23.85
C ALA A 76 20.46 41.06 -23.15
N LEU A 77 19.86 41.17 -21.96
CA LEU A 77 19.91 42.39 -21.15
C LEU A 77 21.33 42.70 -20.69
N THR A 78 22.06 41.70 -20.20
CA THR A 78 23.46 41.85 -19.75
C THR A 78 24.35 42.30 -20.91
N SER A 79 24.16 41.73 -22.11
CA SER A 79 24.95 42.11 -23.28
C SER A 79 24.66 43.55 -23.75
N ALA A 80 23.46 44.07 -23.46
CA ALA A 80 23.02 45.40 -23.87
C ALA A 80 23.60 46.54 -23.02
N GLU A 81 24.18 46.23 -21.86
CA GLU A 81 24.89 47.20 -21.01
C GLU A 81 26.10 47.80 -21.72
N SER A 82 26.71 47.03 -22.62
CA SER A 82 27.73 47.51 -23.55
C SER A 82 27.07 48.06 -24.82
N ASN A 83 27.39 49.29 -25.22
CA ASN A 83 26.91 49.97 -26.44
C ASN A 83 25.51 50.61 -26.35
N VAL A 84 25.29 51.47 -25.34
CA VAL A 84 24.09 52.31 -25.26
C VAL A 84 24.18 53.49 -26.24
N ASN A 85 23.28 53.57 -27.20
CA ASN A 85 23.19 54.72 -28.11
C ASN A 85 22.35 55.86 -27.50
N THR A 86 23.00 56.78 -26.80
CA THR A 86 22.38 57.95 -26.16
C THR A 86 21.66 58.88 -27.13
N ARG A 87 22.16 59.00 -28.37
CA ARG A 87 21.54 59.83 -29.42
C ARG A 87 20.12 59.37 -29.74
N ILE A 88 19.91 58.08 -29.93
CA ILE A 88 18.56 57.53 -30.17
C ILE A 88 17.62 57.87 -29.02
N ILE A 89 18.11 57.78 -27.77
CA ILE A 89 17.30 58.11 -26.59
C ILE A 89 16.93 59.60 -26.58
N ARG A 90 17.88 60.50 -26.90
CA ARG A 90 17.64 61.94 -27.02
C ARG A 90 16.63 62.28 -28.12
N ASP A 91 16.72 61.64 -29.27
CA ASP A 91 15.76 61.83 -30.37
C ASP A 91 14.34 61.40 -29.94
N GLN A 92 14.23 60.27 -29.24
CA GLN A 92 12.96 59.80 -28.69
C GLN A 92 12.41 60.70 -27.58
N TYR A 93 13.29 61.32 -26.78
CA TYR A 93 12.95 62.31 -25.76
C TYR A 93 12.47 63.62 -26.37
N ALA A 94 13.18 64.16 -27.36
CA ALA A 94 12.78 65.41 -28.03
C ALA A 94 11.38 65.29 -28.65
N LEU A 95 11.07 64.14 -29.24
CA LEU A 95 9.72 63.85 -29.73
C LEU A 95 8.68 63.75 -28.59
N TYR A 96 9.05 63.15 -27.46
CA TYR A 96 8.19 63.05 -26.27
C TYR A 96 7.89 64.43 -25.67
N ASP A 97 8.93 65.25 -25.47
CA ASP A 97 8.84 66.62 -24.96
C ASP A 97 7.99 67.49 -25.88
N HIS A 98 8.15 67.37 -27.21
CA HIS A 98 7.26 68.02 -28.17
C HIS A 98 5.79 67.68 -27.90
N TYR A 99 5.44 66.39 -27.75
CA TYR A 99 4.07 65.97 -27.46
C TYR A 99 3.56 66.42 -26.08
N SER A 100 4.44 66.58 -25.09
CA SER A 100 4.08 67.08 -23.76
C SER A 100 3.60 68.55 -23.79
N ARG A 101 4.08 69.33 -24.77
CA ARG A 101 3.76 70.75 -24.95
C ARG A 101 2.54 70.99 -25.84
N GLN A 102 2.07 69.97 -26.57
CA GLN A 102 0.91 70.10 -27.45
C GLN A 102 -0.40 70.05 -26.66
N PRO A 103 -1.37 70.96 -26.88
CA PRO A 103 -2.64 70.99 -26.15
C PRO A 103 -3.43 69.67 -26.22
N ARG A 104 -3.38 68.98 -27.36
CA ARG A 104 -4.14 67.74 -27.61
C ARG A 104 -3.56 66.51 -26.92
N THR A 105 -2.25 66.47 -26.68
CA THR A 105 -1.55 65.26 -26.18
C THR A 105 -0.90 65.46 -24.81
N LYS A 106 -0.82 66.69 -24.29
CA LYS A 106 -0.28 67.05 -22.98
C LYS A 106 -0.76 66.15 -21.83
N LYS A 107 -2.02 65.69 -21.84
CA LYS A 107 -2.56 64.81 -20.79
C LYS A 107 -1.93 63.41 -20.79
N ASP A 108 -1.53 62.92 -21.95
CA ASP A 108 -0.94 61.58 -22.11
C ASP A 108 0.59 61.58 -22.00
N TYR A 109 1.21 62.76 -22.09
CA TYR A 109 2.66 62.98 -22.06
C TYR A 109 3.02 63.99 -20.97
N PRO A 110 3.14 63.56 -19.70
CA PRO A 110 3.59 64.42 -18.62
C PRO A 110 4.97 65.04 -18.91
N ALA A 111 5.17 66.30 -18.53
CA ALA A 111 6.48 66.92 -18.64
C ALA A 111 7.52 66.16 -17.80
N ILE A 112 8.72 65.99 -18.37
CA ILE A 112 9.87 65.34 -17.76
C ILE A 112 11.07 66.27 -17.89
N GLU A 113 11.91 66.33 -16.86
CA GLU A 113 13.15 67.13 -16.90
C GLU A 113 14.21 66.46 -17.78
N ASP A 114 15.02 67.27 -18.47
CA ASP A 114 16.06 66.77 -19.36
C ASP A 114 17.33 66.37 -18.60
N ILE A 115 18.02 65.33 -19.11
CA ILE A 115 19.33 64.91 -18.65
C ILE A 115 20.39 65.50 -19.58
N LYS A 116 21.18 66.44 -19.06
CA LYS A 116 22.14 67.23 -19.86
C LYS A 116 23.39 66.45 -20.28
N THR A 117 23.78 65.41 -19.54
CA THR A 117 25.03 64.68 -19.79
C THR A 117 24.76 63.26 -20.27
N ASP A 118 25.44 62.83 -21.33
CA ASP A 118 25.31 61.49 -21.89
C ASP A 118 25.73 60.38 -20.91
N SER A 119 26.73 60.63 -20.07
CA SER A 119 27.17 59.71 -19.02
C SER A 119 26.06 59.39 -18.00
N THR A 120 25.28 60.39 -17.59
CA THR A 120 24.13 60.19 -16.69
C THR A 120 23.02 59.42 -17.39
N LEU A 121 22.78 59.69 -18.68
CA LEU A 121 21.74 59.00 -19.46
C LEU A 121 22.09 57.51 -19.64
N GLU A 122 23.34 57.23 -20.01
CA GLU A 122 23.89 55.87 -20.10
C GLU A 122 23.83 55.15 -18.75
N SER A 123 24.25 55.81 -17.66
CA SER A 123 24.14 55.27 -16.30
C SER A 123 22.69 54.91 -15.94
N ASN A 124 21.72 55.74 -16.31
CA ASN A 124 20.31 55.47 -16.03
C ASN A 124 19.76 54.31 -16.87
N VAL A 125 20.19 54.16 -18.13
CA VAL A 125 19.87 52.98 -18.96
C VAL A 125 20.43 51.72 -18.32
N ASN A 126 21.69 51.75 -17.89
CA ASN A 126 22.35 50.60 -17.27
C ASN A 126 21.70 50.23 -15.93
N LYS A 127 21.34 51.21 -15.08
CA LYS A 127 20.55 50.97 -13.86
C LYS A 127 19.21 50.29 -14.16
N ARG A 128 18.56 50.65 -15.27
CA ARG A 128 17.28 50.07 -15.67
C ARG A 128 17.43 48.66 -16.24
N LEU A 129 18.48 48.40 -17.02
CA LEU A 129 18.87 47.06 -17.47
C LEU A 129 19.11 46.13 -16.26
N ASP A 130 19.91 46.58 -15.29
CA ASP A 130 20.18 45.84 -14.05
C ASP A 130 18.90 45.59 -13.22
N ALA A 131 18.00 46.58 -13.12
CA ALA A 131 16.72 46.40 -12.44
C ALA A 131 15.83 45.34 -13.10
N PHE A 132 15.76 45.30 -14.44
CA PHE A 132 15.05 44.25 -15.17
C PHE A 132 15.71 42.89 -14.99
N LYS A 133 17.04 42.84 -15.09
CA LYS A 133 17.83 41.62 -14.89
C LYS A 133 17.56 41.00 -13.53
N LYS A 134 17.67 41.77 -12.44
CA LYS A 134 17.40 41.28 -11.08
C LYS A 134 16.00 40.71 -10.91
N LYS A 135 14.99 41.34 -11.53
CA LYS A 135 13.61 40.83 -11.50
C LYS A 135 13.46 39.53 -12.29
N LEU A 136 14.11 39.40 -13.44
CA LEU A 136 14.09 38.16 -14.23
C LEU A 136 14.88 37.04 -13.57
N GLU A 137 16.03 37.34 -12.95
CA GLU A 137 16.82 36.39 -12.16
C GLU A 137 16.00 35.82 -11.01
N ALA A 138 15.25 36.64 -10.28
CA ALA A 138 14.34 36.16 -9.23
C ALA A 138 13.27 35.19 -9.76
N ILE A 139 12.75 35.43 -10.97
CA ILE A 139 11.76 34.53 -11.60
C ILE A 139 12.44 33.24 -12.09
N ARG A 140 13.64 33.35 -12.69
CA ARG A 140 14.47 32.20 -13.10
C ARG A 140 14.75 31.31 -11.88
N ASP A 141 15.15 31.90 -10.77
CA ASP A 141 15.47 31.19 -9.53
C ASP A 141 14.25 30.45 -8.98
N GLN A 142 13.07 31.07 -9.03
CA GLN A 142 11.82 30.40 -8.70
C GLN A 142 11.55 29.21 -9.64
N GLN A 143 11.82 29.33 -10.93
CA GLN A 143 11.69 28.23 -11.89
C GLN A 143 12.72 27.11 -11.66
N LEU A 144 13.93 27.45 -11.21
CA LEU A 144 14.95 26.46 -10.81
C LEU A 144 14.52 25.69 -9.56
N ILE A 145 13.93 26.36 -8.56
CA ILE A 145 13.32 25.69 -7.40
C ILE A 145 12.19 24.76 -7.84
N LEU A 146 11.32 25.20 -8.75
CA LEU A 146 10.22 24.39 -9.27
C LEU A 146 10.73 23.17 -10.06
N LYS A 147 11.82 23.33 -10.81
CA LYS A 147 12.51 22.22 -11.49
C LYS A 147 13.05 21.22 -10.49
N ALA A 148 13.74 21.68 -9.44
CA ALA A 148 14.26 20.83 -8.37
C ALA A 148 13.13 20.03 -7.69
N LYS A 149 12.04 20.71 -7.30
CA LYS A 149 10.83 20.08 -6.75
C LYS A 149 10.25 19.02 -7.67
N SER A 150 10.12 19.33 -8.97
CA SER A 150 9.60 18.39 -9.95
C SER A 150 10.48 17.14 -10.08
N LEU A 151 11.81 17.28 -10.04
CA LEU A 151 12.73 16.14 -10.07
C LEU A 151 12.58 15.25 -8.82
N ALA A 152 12.49 15.85 -7.64
CA ALA A 152 12.28 15.13 -6.38
C ALA A 152 10.91 14.42 -6.34
N GLU A 153 9.84 15.11 -6.75
CA GLU A 153 8.48 14.57 -6.80
C GLU A 153 8.36 13.39 -7.78
N LEU A 154 8.95 13.50 -8.97
CA LEU A 154 8.98 12.41 -9.95
C LEU A 154 9.67 11.16 -9.39
N THR A 155 10.78 11.32 -8.68
CA THR A 155 11.47 10.22 -8.01
C THR A 155 10.62 9.63 -6.89
N SER A 156 10.03 10.45 -6.03
CA SER A 156 9.17 9.98 -4.93
C SER A 156 7.96 9.19 -5.45
N LYS A 157 7.29 9.69 -6.49
CA LYS A 157 6.15 9.01 -7.10
C LYS A 157 6.53 7.63 -7.66
N GLU A 158 7.64 7.56 -8.39
CA GLU A 158 8.13 6.30 -8.97
C GLU A 158 8.51 5.29 -7.88
N VAL A 159 9.15 5.73 -6.79
CA VAL A 159 9.45 4.86 -5.63
C VAL A 159 8.18 4.33 -4.96
N VAL A 160 7.15 5.16 -4.80
CA VAL A 160 5.85 4.73 -4.25
C VAL A 160 5.19 3.67 -5.13
N GLU A 161 5.20 3.85 -6.45
CA GLU A 161 4.65 2.89 -7.41
C GLU A 161 5.41 1.54 -7.37
N ILE A 162 6.74 1.59 -7.28
CA ILE A 162 7.58 0.39 -7.15
C ILE A 162 7.31 -0.32 -5.82
N GLN A 163 7.18 0.42 -4.70
CA GLN A 163 6.86 -0.15 -3.39
C GLN A 163 5.49 -0.84 -3.39
N GLN A 164 4.47 -0.24 -4.03
CA GLN A 164 3.16 -0.86 -4.18
C GLN A 164 3.23 -2.15 -5.01
N THR A 165 4.03 -2.13 -6.07
CA THR A 165 4.27 -3.30 -6.92
C THR A 165 4.90 -4.45 -6.12
N LEU A 166 5.91 -4.17 -5.29
CA LEU A 166 6.49 -5.17 -4.40
C LEU A 166 5.46 -5.73 -3.40
N SER A 167 4.64 -4.88 -2.79
CA SER A 167 3.61 -5.33 -1.84
C SER A 167 2.62 -6.30 -2.47
N LEU A 168 2.19 -6.06 -3.71
CA LEU A 168 1.30 -6.97 -4.44
C LEU A 168 1.96 -8.33 -4.74
N MET A 169 3.27 -8.34 -5.00
CA MET A 169 4.03 -9.57 -5.20
C MET A 169 4.22 -10.33 -3.89
N GLN A 170 4.48 -9.63 -2.79
CA GLN A 170 4.51 -10.24 -1.46
C GLN A 170 3.17 -10.89 -1.12
N ASP A 171 2.04 -10.23 -1.38
CA ASP A 171 0.72 -10.83 -1.18
C ASP A 171 0.49 -12.05 -2.07
N SER A 172 0.97 -12.02 -3.32
CA SER A 172 0.89 -13.15 -4.25
C SER A 172 1.72 -14.34 -3.76
N TYR A 173 2.93 -14.07 -3.24
CA TYR A 173 3.79 -15.07 -2.63
C TYR A 173 3.17 -15.69 -1.37
N LEU A 174 2.58 -14.88 -0.49
CA LEU A 174 1.91 -15.38 0.72
C LEU A 174 0.72 -16.29 0.39
N LYS A 175 -0.04 -15.95 -0.66
CA LYS A 175 -1.10 -16.83 -1.19
C LYS A 175 -0.52 -18.14 -1.72
N LEU A 176 0.60 -18.08 -2.43
CA LEU A 176 1.29 -19.26 -2.95
C LEU A 176 1.78 -20.18 -1.82
N CYS A 177 2.26 -19.62 -0.71
CA CYS A 177 2.65 -20.39 0.47
C CYS A 177 1.46 -21.13 1.11
N SER A 178 0.25 -20.55 1.02
CA SER A 178 -0.97 -21.15 1.57
C SER A 178 -1.56 -22.21 0.64
N ASN A 179 -1.65 -21.89 -0.66
CA ASN A 179 -2.25 -22.74 -1.69
C ASN A 179 -1.33 -22.76 -2.92
N TYR A 180 -0.37 -23.68 -2.91
CA TYR A 180 0.60 -23.75 -3.98
C TYR A 180 -0.01 -24.26 -5.28
N SER A 181 0.26 -23.57 -6.39
CA SER A 181 0.01 -24.07 -7.75
C SER A 181 1.17 -23.68 -8.66
N LEU A 182 1.50 -24.58 -9.60
CA LEU A 182 2.58 -24.33 -10.56
C LEU A 182 2.30 -23.08 -11.41
N GLU A 183 1.05 -22.89 -11.83
CA GLU A 183 0.64 -21.72 -12.61
C GLU A 183 0.84 -20.40 -11.85
N SER A 184 0.40 -20.33 -10.59
CA SER A 184 0.62 -19.13 -9.77
C SER A 184 2.10 -18.89 -9.47
N SER A 185 2.89 -19.96 -9.33
CA SER A 185 4.34 -19.85 -9.14
C SER A 185 5.04 -19.27 -10.37
N VAL A 186 4.70 -19.75 -11.57
CA VAL A 186 5.28 -19.26 -12.83
C VAL A 186 4.87 -17.82 -13.11
N GLU A 187 3.62 -17.46 -12.80
CA GLU A 187 3.15 -16.08 -12.96
C GLU A 187 3.87 -15.13 -11.98
N LEU A 188 4.18 -15.57 -10.77
CA LEU A 188 4.98 -14.80 -9.82
C LEU A 188 6.42 -14.61 -10.30
N ASP A 189 7.07 -15.66 -10.83
CA ASP A 189 8.41 -15.58 -11.45
C ASP A 189 8.44 -14.49 -12.54
N ARG A 190 7.48 -14.55 -13.45
CA ARG A 190 7.36 -13.59 -14.57
C ARG A 190 7.22 -12.15 -14.08
N LYS A 191 6.40 -11.93 -13.06
CA LYS A 191 6.15 -10.60 -12.47
C LYS A 191 7.37 -10.05 -11.73
N LEU A 192 8.05 -10.89 -10.97
CA LEU A 192 9.28 -10.51 -10.27
C LEU A 192 10.37 -10.13 -11.26
N GLU A 193 10.60 -10.95 -12.29
CA GLU A 193 11.61 -10.66 -13.31
C GLU A 193 11.28 -9.40 -14.11
N SER A 194 10.01 -9.20 -14.51
CA SER A 194 9.64 -8.01 -15.27
C SER A 194 9.84 -6.70 -14.51
N SER A 195 9.70 -6.73 -13.18
CA SER A 195 9.65 -5.51 -12.35
C SER A 195 10.95 -5.29 -11.56
N PHE A 196 11.59 -6.37 -11.13
CA PHE A 196 12.78 -6.39 -10.28
C PHE A 196 13.92 -7.22 -10.88
N GLY A 197 13.82 -7.66 -12.14
CA GLY A 197 14.95 -8.21 -12.87
C GLY A 197 16.05 -7.18 -13.08
N GLU A 198 17.25 -7.65 -13.36
CA GLU A 198 18.47 -6.84 -13.43
C GLU A 198 18.32 -5.66 -14.41
N GLN A 199 17.73 -5.91 -15.59
CA GLN A 199 17.51 -4.88 -16.60
C GLN A 199 16.53 -3.79 -16.14
N SER A 200 15.43 -4.17 -15.49
CA SER A 200 14.43 -3.24 -14.97
C SER A 200 15.03 -2.35 -13.87
N ILE A 201 15.79 -2.95 -12.95
CA ILE A 201 16.50 -2.22 -11.89
C ILE A 201 17.53 -1.25 -12.48
N LEU A 202 18.33 -1.69 -13.45
CA LEU A 202 19.34 -0.84 -14.11
C LEU A 202 18.71 0.39 -14.78
N GLN A 203 17.56 0.21 -15.44
CA GLN A 203 16.85 1.33 -16.06
C GLN A 203 16.35 2.34 -15.02
N ILE A 204 15.81 1.88 -13.90
CA ILE A 204 15.35 2.77 -12.81
C ILE A 204 16.54 3.53 -12.21
N ARG A 205 17.65 2.83 -11.89
CA ARG A 205 18.88 3.45 -11.38
C ARG A 205 19.43 4.52 -12.33
N LYS A 206 19.43 4.25 -13.64
CA LYS A 206 19.85 5.22 -14.65
C LYS A 206 18.98 6.48 -14.62
N ARG A 207 17.65 6.33 -14.57
CA ARG A 207 16.72 7.47 -14.46
C ARG A 207 16.97 8.29 -13.19
N PHE A 208 17.21 7.64 -12.05
CA PHE A 208 17.48 8.34 -10.79
C PHE A 208 18.83 9.07 -10.83
N ALA A 209 19.86 8.45 -11.40
CA ALA A 209 21.16 9.09 -11.61
C ALA A 209 21.08 10.31 -12.55
N GLU A 210 20.29 10.23 -13.63
CA GLU A 210 20.04 11.37 -14.52
C GLU A 210 19.34 12.53 -13.80
N ARG A 211 18.35 12.23 -12.95
CA ARG A 211 17.67 13.24 -12.13
C ARG A 211 18.61 13.87 -11.10
N LYS A 212 19.45 13.06 -10.45
CA LYS A 212 20.48 13.54 -9.52
C LYS A 212 21.45 14.48 -10.23
N LYS A 213 21.99 14.06 -11.39
CA LYS A 213 22.88 14.91 -12.20
C LYS A 213 22.22 16.23 -12.58
N ALA A 214 20.94 16.21 -12.97
CA ALA A 214 20.19 17.43 -13.28
C ALA A 214 20.03 18.34 -12.05
N MET A 215 19.81 17.77 -10.85
CA MET A 215 19.76 18.50 -9.59
C MET A 215 21.11 19.13 -9.25
N ASP A 216 22.20 18.38 -9.39
CA ASP A 216 23.56 18.85 -9.13
C ASP A 216 23.92 20.03 -10.04
N SER A 217 23.57 19.97 -11.33
CA SER A 217 23.76 21.09 -12.26
C SER A 217 22.94 22.34 -11.90
N ILE A 218 21.73 22.17 -11.33
CA ILE A 218 20.94 23.31 -10.85
C ILE A 218 21.62 23.95 -9.64
N LEU A 219 22.15 23.12 -8.73
CA LEU A 219 22.81 23.60 -7.52
C LEU A 219 24.11 24.35 -7.85
N GLU A 220 24.91 23.85 -8.78
CA GLU A 220 26.12 24.51 -9.29
C GLU A 220 25.78 25.89 -9.89
N ALA A 221 24.72 25.97 -10.70
CA ALA A 221 24.28 27.25 -11.27
C ALA A 221 23.76 28.26 -10.23
N CYS A 222 23.40 27.81 -9.03
CA CYS A 222 22.85 28.64 -7.95
C CYS A 222 23.83 28.83 -6.78
N GLU A 223 25.08 28.38 -6.91
CA GLU A 223 26.02 28.40 -5.80
C GLU A 223 26.24 29.82 -5.24
N GLY A 224 26.26 29.94 -3.90
CA GLY A 224 26.39 31.23 -3.22
C GLY A 224 25.11 32.08 -3.20
N THR A 225 24.00 31.63 -3.78
CA THR A 225 22.71 32.32 -3.70
C THR A 225 21.83 31.76 -2.57
N PRO A 226 20.87 32.55 -2.03
CA PRO A 226 19.89 32.04 -1.06
C PRO A 226 19.03 30.88 -1.59
N VAL A 227 18.94 30.74 -2.91
CA VAL A 227 18.13 29.73 -3.61
C VAL A 227 18.78 28.33 -3.50
N ALA A 228 20.11 28.27 -3.37
CA ALA A 228 20.84 27.01 -3.19
C ALA A 228 20.34 26.21 -1.99
N GLU A 229 19.97 26.86 -0.88
CA GLU A 229 19.45 26.16 0.30
C GLU A 229 18.11 25.48 0.03
N ALA A 230 17.22 26.12 -0.74
CA ALA A 230 15.96 25.52 -1.12
C ALA A 230 16.19 24.30 -2.02
N ILE A 231 17.11 24.39 -2.99
CA ILE A 231 17.46 23.28 -3.89
C ILE A 231 18.10 22.12 -3.12
N ARG A 232 19.00 22.39 -2.15
CA ARG A 232 19.63 21.34 -1.31
C ARG A 232 18.60 20.52 -0.53
N ARG A 233 17.51 21.14 -0.07
CA ARG A 233 16.42 20.40 0.60
C ARG A 233 15.77 19.40 -0.36
N GLU A 234 15.49 19.83 -1.59
CA GLU A 234 14.92 18.95 -2.62
C GLU A 234 15.91 17.85 -3.05
N GLN A 235 17.21 18.16 -3.12
CA GLN A 235 18.27 17.18 -3.39
C GLN A 235 18.32 16.10 -2.30
N SER A 236 18.28 16.49 -1.02
CA SER A 236 18.25 15.54 0.10
C SER A 236 17.03 14.62 0.03
N MET A 237 15.86 15.16 -0.34
CA MET A 237 14.67 14.32 -0.56
C MET A 237 14.87 13.32 -1.69
N LEU A 238 15.45 13.74 -2.82
CA LEU A 238 15.76 12.85 -3.95
C LEU A 238 16.71 11.72 -3.54
N GLU A 239 17.75 12.03 -2.76
CA GLU A 239 18.71 11.05 -2.25
C GLU A 239 18.04 10.05 -1.31
N GLN A 240 17.23 10.52 -0.36
CA GLN A 240 16.45 9.65 0.53
C GLN A 240 15.55 8.69 -0.25
N GLN A 241 14.86 9.15 -1.30
CA GLN A 241 14.02 8.29 -2.14
C GLN A 241 14.85 7.27 -2.92
N THR A 242 16.05 7.65 -3.35
CA THR A 242 16.98 6.73 -4.03
C THR A 242 17.44 5.63 -3.06
N GLU A 243 17.74 5.97 -1.81
CA GLU A 243 18.07 4.98 -0.77
C GLU A 243 16.88 4.05 -0.46
N GLN A 244 15.65 4.60 -0.38
CA GLN A 244 14.44 3.78 -0.20
C GLN A 244 14.25 2.79 -1.35
N PHE A 245 14.53 3.19 -2.59
CA PHE A 245 14.51 2.29 -3.73
C PHE A 245 15.49 1.12 -3.58
N GLU A 246 16.72 1.37 -3.12
CA GLU A 246 17.69 0.29 -2.90
C GLU A 246 17.24 -0.69 -1.80
N LEU A 247 16.56 -0.19 -0.76
CA LEU A 247 15.91 -1.05 0.25
C LEU A 247 14.79 -1.90 -0.35
N ILE A 248 14.00 -1.35 -1.27
CA ILE A 248 12.95 -2.08 -2.00
C ILE A 248 13.57 -3.18 -2.87
N VAL A 249 14.63 -2.87 -3.61
CA VAL A 249 15.37 -3.84 -4.42
C VAL A 249 15.90 -4.98 -3.56
N LYS A 250 16.48 -4.68 -2.40
CA LYS A 250 16.94 -5.70 -1.45
C LYS A 250 15.80 -6.63 -1.02
N ARG A 251 14.65 -6.06 -0.64
CA ARG A 251 13.46 -6.85 -0.24
C ARG A 251 12.88 -7.67 -1.39
N ALA A 252 12.94 -7.17 -2.62
CA ALA A 252 12.52 -7.91 -3.81
C ALA A 252 13.43 -9.11 -4.06
N ASN A 253 14.75 -8.93 -3.94
CA ASN A 253 15.72 -10.04 -4.06
C ASN A 253 15.53 -11.09 -2.96
N GLU A 254 15.26 -10.66 -1.72
CA GLU A 254 14.90 -11.56 -0.61
C GLU A 254 13.65 -12.39 -0.96
N LEU A 255 12.61 -11.75 -1.51
CA LEU A 255 11.39 -12.44 -1.94
C LEU A 255 11.65 -13.42 -3.09
N MET A 256 12.47 -13.06 -4.08
CA MET A 256 12.86 -13.94 -5.19
C MET A 256 13.60 -15.18 -4.67
N ASN A 257 14.52 -15.00 -3.72
CA ASN A 257 15.25 -16.11 -3.10
C ASN A 257 14.32 -17.05 -2.34
N LEU A 258 13.41 -16.50 -1.52
CA LEU A 258 12.41 -17.28 -0.79
C LEU A 258 11.48 -18.06 -1.73
N HIS A 259 11.11 -17.44 -2.84
CA HIS A 259 10.28 -18.07 -3.86
C HIS A 259 10.98 -19.22 -4.57
N GLN A 260 12.25 -19.03 -4.96
CA GLN A 260 13.06 -20.08 -5.55
C GLN A 260 13.27 -21.27 -4.60
N LEU A 261 13.49 -21.00 -3.32
CA LEU A 261 13.64 -22.01 -2.28
C LEU A 261 12.35 -22.81 -2.09
N LEU A 262 11.21 -22.13 -2.00
CA LEU A 262 9.89 -22.77 -1.92
C LEU A 262 9.63 -23.68 -3.13
N LYS A 263 9.99 -23.22 -4.34
CA LYS A 263 9.85 -24.00 -5.58
C LYS A 263 10.68 -25.29 -5.56
N GLN A 264 11.90 -25.24 -5.05
CA GLN A 264 12.75 -26.42 -4.86
C GLN A 264 12.15 -27.41 -3.86
N ILE A 265 11.68 -26.92 -2.70
CA ILE A 265 11.05 -27.78 -1.68
C ILE A 265 9.74 -28.40 -2.21
N LYS A 266 8.94 -27.64 -2.97
CA LYS A 266 7.74 -28.17 -3.62
C LYS A 266 8.04 -29.21 -4.69
N ALA A 267 9.16 -29.10 -5.42
CA ALA A 267 9.61 -30.15 -6.32
C ALA A 267 9.99 -31.44 -5.56
N ILE A 268 10.63 -31.31 -4.39
CA ILE A 268 10.93 -32.45 -3.51
C ILE A 268 9.63 -33.12 -3.04
N GLU A 269 8.68 -32.34 -2.51
CA GLU A 269 7.35 -32.83 -2.10
C GLU A 269 6.65 -33.60 -3.24
N GLY A 270 6.65 -33.03 -4.45
CA GLY A 270 6.10 -33.69 -5.64
C GLY A 270 6.77 -35.02 -5.93
N SER A 271 8.11 -35.09 -5.90
CA SER A 271 8.85 -36.33 -6.15
C SER A 271 8.60 -37.41 -5.09
N VAL A 272 8.43 -37.02 -3.82
CA VAL A 272 8.06 -37.95 -2.73
C VAL A 272 6.65 -38.45 -2.91
N THR A 273 5.71 -37.57 -3.24
CA THR A 273 4.31 -37.92 -3.46
C THR A 273 4.15 -38.87 -4.64
N GLU A 274 4.84 -38.61 -5.75
CA GLU A 274 4.86 -39.47 -6.93
C GLU A 274 5.40 -40.86 -6.59
N LYS A 275 6.57 -40.94 -5.93
CA LYS A 275 7.15 -42.23 -5.53
C LYS A 275 6.32 -42.95 -4.45
N ALA A 276 5.62 -42.22 -3.59
CA ALA A 276 4.71 -42.79 -2.60
C ALA A 276 3.44 -43.37 -3.26
N SER A 277 2.99 -42.79 -4.38
CA SER A 277 1.78 -43.25 -5.09
C SER A 277 1.94 -44.62 -5.73
N THR A 278 3.18 -45.06 -5.97
CA THR A 278 3.49 -46.40 -6.48
C THR A 278 3.46 -47.47 -5.39
N LEU A 279 3.45 -47.07 -4.11
CA LEU A 279 3.40 -48.00 -2.98
C LEU A 279 1.98 -48.55 -2.80
N ARG A 280 1.90 -49.88 -2.73
CA ARG A 280 0.68 -50.67 -2.52
C ARG A 280 0.82 -51.49 -1.24
N GLU A 281 -0.29 -52.10 -0.81
CA GLU A 281 -0.28 -52.95 0.39
C GLU A 281 0.57 -54.23 0.20
N ASP A 282 0.76 -54.64 -1.05
CA ASP A 282 1.55 -55.81 -1.48
C ASP A 282 2.97 -55.46 -1.92
N THR A 283 3.41 -54.20 -1.75
CA THR A 283 4.79 -53.78 -2.07
C THR A 283 5.81 -54.57 -1.24
N ASP A 284 6.87 -55.03 -1.89
CA ASP A 284 7.86 -55.89 -1.26
C ASP A 284 8.81 -55.13 -0.30
N ALA A 285 9.46 -55.88 0.59
CA ALA A 285 10.34 -55.31 1.60
C ALA A 285 11.55 -54.53 1.03
N PRO A 286 12.22 -54.99 -0.06
CA PRO A 286 13.26 -54.21 -0.73
C PRO A 286 12.80 -52.84 -1.26
N GLU A 287 11.65 -52.77 -1.94
CA GLU A 287 11.11 -51.51 -2.47
C GLU A 287 10.73 -50.54 -1.34
N LEU A 288 10.13 -51.04 -0.25
CA LEU A 288 9.83 -50.22 0.93
C LEU A 288 11.10 -49.66 1.58
N ARG A 289 12.17 -50.45 1.70
CA ARG A 289 13.47 -49.98 2.23
C ARG A 289 14.10 -48.94 1.32
N GLU A 290 14.01 -49.12 0.00
CA GLU A 290 14.50 -48.12 -0.97
C GLU A 290 13.73 -46.80 -0.86
N PHE A 291 12.40 -46.87 -0.73
CA PHE A 291 11.56 -45.69 -0.52
C PHE A 291 11.90 -44.96 0.78
N ILE A 292 12.06 -45.67 1.90
CA ILE A 292 12.44 -45.06 3.19
C ILE A 292 13.81 -44.36 3.10
N ARG A 293 14.78 -44.97 2.41
CA ARG A 293 16.09 -44.34 2.15
C ARG A 293 15.94 -43.08 1.31
N PHE A 294 15.19 -43.15 0.21
CA PHE A 294 14.90 -42.01 -0.66
C PHE A 294 14.26 -40.84 0.11
N VAL A 295 13.24 -41.10 0.94
CA VAL A 295 12.61 -40.06 1.76
C VAL A 295 13.59 -39.49 2.78
N THR A 296 14.42 -40.32 3.41
CA THR A 296 15.42 -39.84 4.37
C THR A 296 16.45 -38.92 3.72
N ASP A 297 16.85 -39.19 2.48
CA ASP A 297 17.75 -38.31 1.73
C ASP A 297 17.07 -36.99 1.35
N LYS A 298 15.78 -37.03 0.99
CA LYS A 298 14.97 -35.83 0.70
C LYS A 298 14.68 -34.97 1.93
N GLU A 299 14.45 -35.57 3.10
CA GLU A 299 14.33 -34.85 4.38
C GLU A 299 15.61 -34.05 4.68
N LYS A 300 16.79 -34.65 4.47
CA LYS A 300 18.08 -33.95 4.64
C LYS A 300 18.23 -32.78 3.65
N GLU A 301 17.82 -32.96 2.40
CA GLU A 301 17.85 -31.90 1.39
C GLU A 301 16.95 -30.72 1.79
N ILE A 302 15.74 -30.98 2.28
CA ILE A 302 14.83 -29.94 2.80
C ILE A 302 15.46 -29.24 4.02
N GLN A 303 16.06 -29.96 4.96
CA GLN A 303 16.74 -29.34 6.11
C GLN A 303 17.87 -28.40 5.69
N GLN A 304 18.64 -28.77 4.66
CA GLN A 304 19.68 -27.89 4.10
C GLN A 304 19.09 -26.64 3.46
N LEU A 305 18.01 -26.78 2.69
CA LEU A 305 17.32 -25.65 2.07
C LEU A 305 16.71 -24.72 3.12
N LYS A 306 16.08 -25.27 4.16
CA LYS A 306 15.44 -24.53 5.27
C LYS A 306 16.41 -23.60 5.99
N GLN A 307 17.70 -23.97 6.10
CA GLN A 307 18.74 -23.08 6.65
C GLN A 307 18.90 -21.78 5.86
N GLY A 308 18.47 -21.73 4.60
CA GLY A 308 18.43 -20.52 3.77
C GLY A 308 17.31 -19.54 4.13
N VAL A 309 16.30 -19.96 4.89
CA VAL A 309 15.20 -19.11 5.36
C VAL A 309 15.67 -18.38 6.61
N LYS A 310 16.29 -17.21 6.43
CA LYS A 310 16.78 -16.36 7.52
C LYS A 310 16.14 -14.97 7.46
N GLY A 311 15.14 -14.75 8.31
CA GLY A 311 14.46 -13.46 8.41
C GLY A 311 13.28 -13.53 9.37
N ASN A 312 12.71 -12.36 9.69
CA ASN A 312 11.58 -12.21 10.62
C ASN A 312 10.42 -11.44 10.01
N SER A 313 10.43 -11.23 8.68
CA SER A 313 9.29 -10.62 8.01
C SER A 313 8.26 -11.68 7.64
N LYS A 314 7.02 -11.24 7.44
CA LYS A 314 5.88 -12.13 7.15
C LYS A 314 6.13 -13.16 6.03
N PRO A 315 6.80 -12.82 4.90
CA PRO A 315 7.21 -13.83 3.92
C PRO A 315 8.04 -14.96 4.52
N TYR A 316 9.09 -14.66 5.29
CA TYR A 316 9.95 -15.68 5.91
C TYR A 316 9.18 -16.57 6.88
N GLU A 317 8.40 -15.98 7.79
CA GLU A 317 7.60 -16.74 8.75
C GLU A 317 6.61 -17.68 8.05
N GLN A 318 6.00 -17.21 6.96
CA GLN A 318 5.06 -18.01 6.20
C GLN A 318 5.76 -19.12 5.39
N THR A 319 6.94 -18.83 4.83
CA THR A 319 7.78 -19.85 4.17
C THR A 319 8.15 -20.95 5.16
N ASP A 320 8.64 -20.60 6.36
CA ASP A 320 9.02 -21.57 7.38
C ASP A 320 7.85 -22.48 7.77
N ARG A 321 6.67 -21.90 8.03
CA ARG A 321 5.46 -22.68 8.32
C ARG A 321 5.06 -23.60 7.18
N THR A 322 5.15 -23.14 5.94
CA THR A 322 4.86 -23.97 4.77
C THR A 322 5.88 -25.11 4.62
N ILE A 323 7.15 -24.86 4.92
CA ILE A 323 8.18 -25.91 4.95
C ILE A 323 7.88 -26.94 6.04
N ASP A 324 7.53 -26.51 7.26
CA ASP A 324 7.16 -27.42 8.36
C ASP A 324 6.00 -28.35 7.97
N GLN A 325 4.99 -27.82 7.28
CA GLN A 325 3.86 -28.61 6.79
C GLN A 325 4.28 -29.64 5.74
N ILE A 326 5.19 -29.27 4.83
CA ILE A 326 5.73 -30.18 3.82
C ILE A 326 6.58 -31.27 4.48
N GLU A 327 7.42 -30.91 5.45
CA GLU A 327 8.22 -31.87 6.24
C GLU A 327 7.32 -32.89 6.94
N GLN A 328 6.23 -32.44 7.57
CA GLN A 328 5.25 -33.33 8.19
C GLN A 328 4.57 -34.26 7.18
N SER A 329 4.16 -33.75 6.02
CA SER A 329 3.56 -34.56 4.93
C SER A 329 4.52 -35.65 4.44
N ILE A 330 5.78 -35.29 4.20
CA ILE A 330 6.83 -36.23 3.78
C ILE A 330 7.08 -37.29 4.87
N GLN A 331 7.12 -36.87 6.14
CA GLN A 331 7.29 -37.78 7.26
C GLN A 331 6.11 -38.77 7.39
N GLN A 332 4.88 -38.35 7.11
CA GLN A 332 3.71 -39.24 7.09
C GLN A 332 3.86 -40.35 6.03
N HIS A 333 4.34 -40.02 4.83
CA HIS A 333 4.64 -41.02 3.80
C HIS A 333 5.71 -42.03 4.27
N LYS A 334 6.76 -41.55 4.93
CA LYS A 334 7.80 -42.41 5.53
C LYS A 334 7.23 -43.36 6.58
N GLN A 335 6.38 -42.85 7.49
CA GLN A 335 5.75 -43.65 8.54
C GLN A 335 4.84 -44.73 7.97
N ARG A 336 4.07 -44.41 6.92
CA ARG A 336 3.25 -45.42 6.23
C ARG A 336 4.10 -46.56 5.66
N ALA A 337 5.23 -46.25 5.03
CA ALA A 337 6.14 -47.26 4.49
C ALA A 337 6.77 -48.12 5.60
N LEU A 338 7.14 -47.51 6.74
CA LEU A 338 7.66 -48.24 7.91
C LEU A 338 6.63 -49.23 8.46
N LEU A 339 5.36 -48.82 8.60
CA LEU A 339 4.28 -49.70 9.07
C LEU A 339 4.02 -50.88 8.13
N LEU A 340 4.11 -50.67 6.81
CA LEU A 340 3.99 -51.75 5.82
C LEU A 340 5.17 -52.74 5.94
N LEU A 341 6.39 -52.23 6.10
CA LEU A 341 7.59 -53.06 6.26
C LEU A 341 7.49 -53.91 7.55
N GLU A 342 7.05 -53.32 8.65
CA GLU A 342 6.86 -54.03 9.92
C GLU A 342 5.81 -55.14 9.81
N LYS A 343 4.71 -54.93 9.06
CA LYS A 343 3.70 -55.98 8.81
C LYS A 343 4.30 -57.18 8.06
N ILE A 344 5.11 -56.94 7.03
CA ILE A 344 5.76 -58.00 6.24
C ILE A 344 6.75 -58.78 7.12
N GLU A 345 7.51 -58.08 7.95
CA GLU A 345 8.48 -58.70 8.86
C GLU A 345 7.80 -59.53 9.96
N LYS A 346 6.65 -59.07 10.48
CA LYS A 346 5.82 -59.86 11.42
C LYS A 346 5.19 -61.08 10.75
N GLN A 347 4.68 -60.96 9.53
CA GLN A 347 4.11 -62.10 8.79
C GLN A 347 5.15 -63.16 8.42
N ARG A 348 6.42 -62.76 8.20
CA ARG A 348 7.54 -63.71 8.02
C ARG A 348 7.92 -64.49 9.27
N ASN A 349 7.55 -64.00 10.46
CA ASN A 349 7.88 -64.61 11.76
C ASN A 349 6.76 -65.47 12.37
N VAL A 350 5.65 -65.70 11.66
CA VAL A 350 4.57 -66.61 12.12
C VAL A 350 4.73 -67.98 11.47
N VAL A 351 5.19 -68.96 12.26
CA VAL A 351 5.12 -70.41 11.98
C VAL A 351 3.69 -70.90 12.27
N PRO A 352 3.08 -71.79 11.47
CA PRO A 352 1.72 -72.27 11.72
C PRO A 352 1.72 -73.44 12.73
N GLU A 353 0.99 -73.29 13.83
CA GLU A 353 0.59 -74.40 14.70
C GLU A 353 -0.94 -74.49 14.78
N ASN A 354 -1.42 -75.72 14.80
CA ASN A 354 -2.77 -76.16 14.50
C ASN A 354 -3.63 -76.42 15.76
N ILE A 355 -4.91 -76.03 15.67
CA ILE A 355 -6.15 -76.65 16.21
C ILE A 355 -6.36 -76.74 17.74
N GLU A 356 -7.43 -76.12 18.26
CA GLU A 356 -8.64 -76.82 18.76
C GLU A 356 -9.77 -75.87 19.22
N ASP A 357 -11.00 -76.32 18.94
CA ASP A 357 -12.29 -75.64 19.11
C ASP A 357 -12.81 -75.57 20.55
N ASN A 358 -13.79 -74.66 20.70
CA ASN A 358 -15.02 -74.72 21.51
C ASN A 358 -15.14 -73.84 22.80
N PRO A 359 -16.38 -73.40 23.14
CA PRO A 359 -16.70 -71.97 23.19
C PRO A 359 -17.38 -71.50 24.49
N ILE A 360 -17.79 -70.22 24.47
CA ILE A 360 -18.79 -69.52 25.31
C ILE A 360 -18.28 -68.92 26.63
N LYS A 361 -18.21 -67.58 26.67
CA LYS A 361 -19.09 -66.77 27.54
C LYS A 361 -18.99 -65.29 27.21
N ALA A 362 -20.07 -64.76 26.63
CA ALA A 362 -20.38 -63.35 26.70
C ALA A 362 -20.72 -62.99 28.15
N LEU A 363 -20.08 -61.94 28.68
CA LEU A 363 -20.70 -61.01 29.62
C LEU A 363 -20.12 -59.61 29.37
N PRO A 364 -20.95 -58.57 29.56
CA PRO A 364 -20.76 -57.24 29.01
C PRO A 364 -19.80 -56.42 29.87
N LYS A 365 -18.94 -55.64 29.24
CA LYS A 365 -18.34 -54.48 29.91
C LYS A 365 -19.22 -53.27 29.63
N GLU A 366 -19.95 -52.90 30.67
CA GLU A 366 -20.62 -51.62 30.84
C GLU A 366 -19.74 -50.48 30.30
N ALA A 367 -20.32 -49.68 29.40
CA ALA A 367 -19.76 -48.40 29.04
C ALA A 367 -19.76 -47.51 30.28
N GLU A 368 -18.59 -47.05 30.70
CA GLU A 368 -18.42 -46.21 31.87
C GLU A 368 -19.27 -44.92 31.76
N PRO A 369 -19.97 -44.51 32.83
CA PRO A 369 -20.85 -43.33 32.84
C PRO A 369 -20.12 -42.01 32.49
N LYS A 370 -18.79 -41.95 32.64
CA LYS A 370 -17.97 -40.77 32.32
C LYS A 370 -17.88 -40.44 30.83
N ASN A 371 -17.94 -41.44 29.95
CA ASN A 371 -17.84 -41.20 28.50
C ASN A 371 -19.15 -40.65 27.93
N GLN A 372 -20.30 -41.05 28.49
CA GLN A 372 -21.59 -40.47 28.10
C GLN A 372 -21.71 -39.02 28.57
N GLU A 373 -21.19 -38.70 29.76
CA GLU A 373 -21.20 -37.34 30.31
C GLU A 373 -20.37 -36.36 29.47
N VAL A 374 -19.16 -36.74 29.04
CA VAL A 374 -18.32 -35.88 28.18
C VAL A 374 -18.95 -35.65 26.82
N LEU A 375 -19.51 -36.69 26.19
CA LEU A 375 -20.21 -36.54 24.92
C LEU A 375 -21.46 -35.66 25.05
N GLN A 376 -22.18 -35.78 26.17
CA GLN A 376 -23.35 -34.95 26.46
C GLN A 376 -22.97 -33.48 26.64
N ILE A 377 -21.87 -33.18 27.36
CA ILE A 377 -21.35 -31.81 27.51
C ILE A 377 -20.98 -31.21 26.15
N LYS A 378 -20.33 -31.98 25.25
CA LYS A 378 -20.01 -31.49 23.90
C LYS A 378 -21.25 -31.14 23.09
N LYS A 379 -22.29 -31.97 23.18
CA LYS A 379 -23.58 -31.70 22.53
C LYS A 379 -24.21 -30.43 23.07
N GLU A 380 -24.27 -30.26 24.41
CA GLU A 380 -24.80 -29.05 25.03
C GLU A 380 -24.06 -27.77 24.58
N ARG A 381 -22.72 -27.82 24.47
CA ARG A 381 -21.90 -26.68 24.03
C ARG A 381 -22.15 -26.30 22.56
N LEU A 382 -22.31 -27.31 21.70
CA LEU A 382 -22.60 -27.07 20.29
C LEU A 382 -24.05 -26.59 20.08
N GLU A 383 -25.01 -27.14 20.83
CA GLU A 383 -26.39 -26.66 20.88
C GLU A 383 -26.47 -25.22 21.38
N GLU A 384 -25.64 -24.84 22.35
CA GLU A 384 -25.55 -23.46 22.82
C GLU A 384 -25.01 -22.50 21.75
N ALA A 385 -24.01 -22.92 20.98
CA ALA A 385 -23.53 -22.16 19.82
C ALA A 385 -24.65 -21.94 18.78
N ILE A 386 -25.43 -22.99 18.51
CA ILE A 386 -26.59 -22.93 17.62
C ILE A 386 -27.64 -21.95 18.17
N ASN A 387 -27.98 -22.05 19.45
CA ASN A 387 -28.95 -21.17 20.11
C ASN A 387 -28.50 -19.70 20.05
N LEU A 388 -27.21 -19.43 20.25
CA LEU A 388 -26.65 -18.08 20.14
C LEU A 388 -26.81 -17.51 18.72
N ILE A 389 -26.54 -18.30 17.69
CA ILE A 389 -26.74 -17.90 16.28
C ILE A 389 -28.23 -17.64 15.99
N GLN A 390 -29.12 -18.50 16.49
CA GLN A 390 -30.57 -18.36 16.32
C GLN A 390 -31.10 -17.09 17.00
N ARG A 391 -30.71 -16.82 18.25
CA ARG A 391 -31.09 -15.58 18.97
C ARG A 391 -30.65 -14.33 18.22
N TYR A 392 -29.43 -14.34 17.66
CA TYR A 392 -28.95 -13.23 16.85
C TYR A 392 -29.76 -13.06 15.56
N ARG A 393 -30.08 -14.16 14.86
CA ARG A 393 -30.94 -14.15 13.67
C ARG A 393 -32.31 -13.54 13.99
N GLU A 394 -32.95 -13.98 15.06
CA GLU A 394 -34.25 -13.46 15.49
C GLU A 394 -34.20 -11.97 15.83
N LYS A 395 -33.11 -11.48 16.46
CA LYS A 395 -32.90 -10.05 16.69
C LYS A 395 -32.82 -9.29 15.36
N LEU A 396 -32.09 -9.79 14.37
CA LEU A 396 -32.02 -9.19 13.03
C LEU A 396 -33.37 -9.17 12.29
N GLU A 397 -34.20 -10.20 12.47
CA GLU A 397 -35.54 -10.31 11.87
C GLU A 397 -36.56 -9.34 12.51
N LYS A 398 -36.34 -8.95 13.78
CA LYS A 398 -37.22 -8.04 14.55
C LYS A 398 -36.83 -6.56 14.45
N GLU A 399 -35.66 -6.21 13.90
CA GLU A 399 -35.20 -4.83 13.75
C GLU A 399 -36.11 -4.03 12.79
N PRO A 400 -36.78 -2.94 13.23
CA PRO A 400 -37.70 -2.20 12.38
C PRO A 400 -36.97 -1.38 11.29
N ASP A 401 -37.56 -1.35 10.09
CA ASP A 401 -37.17 -0.62 8.86
C ASP A 401 -37.17 0.93 8.99
N LYS A 402 -36.69 1.48 10.12
CA LYS A 402 -36.71 2.91 10.42
C LYS A 402 -35.37 3.57 10.11
N GLN A 403 -35.09 3.85 8.83
CA GLN A 403 -34.30 5.01 8.39
C GLN A 403 -34.47 5.28 6.89
N ARG A 404 -34.94 6.50 6.57
CA ARG A 404 -35.67 6.87 5.34
C ARG A 404 -34.82 7.19 4.10
N THR A 405 -33.52 6.85 4.05
CA THR A 405 -32.64 7.25 2.92
C THR A 405 -31.79 6.15 2.31
N VAL A 406 -31.76 4.92 2.85
CA VAL A 406 -30.94 3.82 2.28
C VAL A 406 -31.66 2.46 2.33
N ARG A 407 -32.88 2.39 1.77
CA ARG A 407 -33.73 1.17 1.80
C ARG A 407 -33.12 -0.05 1.12
N PHE A 408 -32.36 0.13 0.04
CA PHE A 408 -31.85 -1.00 -0.77
C PHE A 408 -30.64 -1.71 -0.12
N PHE A 409 -29.72 -0.95 0.47
CA PHE A 409 -28.48 -1.53 1.03
C PHE A 409 -28.70 -2.20 2.39
N HIS A 410 -29.57 -1.67 3.26
CA HIS A 410 -29.86 -2.30 4.55
C HIS A 410 -30.63 -3.62 4.41
N LYS A 411 -31.61 -3.67 3.50
CA LYS A 411 -32.43 -4.87 3.26
C LYS A 411 -31.61 -6.03 2.66
N SER A 412 -30.71 -5.73 1.71
CA SER A 412 -29.80 -6.72 1.12
C SER A 412 -28.82 -7.31 2.16
N ARG A 413 -28.28 -6.45 3.05
CA ARG A 413 -27.31 -6.84 4.09
C ARG A 413 -27.89 -7.69 5.20
N ASN A 414 -29.05 -7.31 5.75
CA ASN A 414 -29.70 -8.12 6.77
C ASN A 414 -30.15 -9.46 6.17
N SER A 415 -30.62 -9.49 4.92
CA SER A 415 -30.94 -10.73 4.22
C SER A 415 -29.70 -11.65 4.06
N ALA A 416 -28.53 -11.11 3.74
CA ALA A 416 -27.30 -11.89 3.64
C ALA A 416 -26.86 -12.46 5.00
N LYS A 417 -26.99 -11.66 6.07
CA LYS A 417 -26.68 -12.08 7.45
C LYS A 417 -27.66 -13.14 7.97
N ILE A 418 -28.94 -12.98 7.71
CA ILE A 418 -29.98 -13.97 8.05
C ILE A 418 -29.72 -15.28 7.29
N LYS A 419 -29.41 -15.21 5.98
CA LYS A 419 -29.06 -16.38 5.16
C LYS A 419 -27.83 -17.10 5.72
N TYR A 420 -26.78 -16.35 6.08
CA TYR A 420 -25.59 -16.87 6.73
C TYR A 420 -25.93 -17.61 8.04
N CYS A 421 -26.68 -16.98 8.94
CA CYS A 421 -27.09 -17.61 10.20
C CYS A 421 -27.90 -18.88 9.98
N THR A 422 -28.84 -18.87 9.03
CA THR A 422 -29.66 -20.05 8.69
C THR A 422 -28.80 -21.20 8.15
N SER A 423 -27.89 -20.93 7.22
CA SER A 423 -26.99 -21.96 6.67
C SER A 423 -26.01 -22.50 7.71
N LEU A 424 -25.51 -21.65 8.61
CA LEU A 424 -24.62 -22.08 9.68
C LEU A 424 -25.36 -22.94 10.72
N VAL A 425 -26.57 -22.55 11.14
CA VAL A 425 -27.41 -23.35 12.02
C VAL A 425 -27.70 -24.71 11.41
N GLN A 426 -28.03 -24.78 10.11
CA GLN A 426 -28.32 -26.04 9.44
C GLN A 426 -27.11 -26.99 9.52
N LYS A 427 -25.91 -26.52 9.15
CA LYS A 427 -24.69 -27.34 9.18
C LYS A 427 -24.33 -27.79 10.59
N LEU A 428 -24.37 -26.90 11.57
CA LEU A 428 -24.05 -27.28 12.95
C LEU A 428 -25.08 -28.27 13.53
N THR A 429 -26.36 -28.16 13.14
CA THR A 429 -27.41 -29.12 13.55
C THR A 429 -27.17 -30.51 12.96
N GLU A 430 -26.60 -30.60 11.74
CA GLU A 430 -26.18 -31.87 11.15
C GLU A 430 -24.99 -32.47 11.91
N GLU A 431 -24.00 -31.64 12.29
CA GLU A 431 -22.82 -32.05 13.06
C GLU A 431 -23.15 -32.54 14.49
N VAL A 432 -24.18 -31.98 15.15
CA VAL A 432 -24.66 -32.48 16.46
C VAL A 432 -25.07 -33.96 16.39
N LYS A 433 -25.60 -34.42 15.25
CA LYS A 433 -26.07 -35.81 15.07
C LYS A 433 -24.92 -36.80 14.86
N THR A 434 -23.78 -36.31 14.37
CA THR A 434 -22.59 -37.13 14.02
C THR A 434 -21.45 -36.99 15.04
N LEU A 435 -21.70 -36.29 16.15
CA LEU A 435 -20.68 -35.96 17.14
C LEU A 435 -20.16 -37.20 17.88
N THR A 436 -18.84 -37.33 17.95
CA THR A 436 -18.12 -38.39 18.69
C THR A 436 -17.30 -37.82 19.84
N LEU A 437 -16.68 -38.68 20.65
CA LEU A 437 -15.83 -38.26 21.77
C LEU A 437 -14.59 -37.48 21.31
N GLU A 438 -14.03 -37.87 20.17
CA GLU A 438 -12.83 -37.28 19.56
C GLU A 438 -13.12 -35.98 18.79
N SER A 439 -14.40 -35.60 18.68
CA SER A 439 -14.81 -34.41 17.95
C SER A 439 -14.29 -33.13 18.62
N ASP A 440 -13.65 -32.27 17.83
CA ASP A 440 -13.17 -30.95 18.24
C ASP A 440 -14.20 -29.88 17.82
N LEU A 441 -14.90 -29.31 18.81
CA LEU A 441 -15.97 -28.35 18.57
C LEU A 441 -15.46 -27.08 17.87
N HIS A 442 -14.23 -26.63 18.16
CA HIS A 442 -13.64 -25.46 17.53
C HIS A 442 -13.42 -25.70 16.04
N GLN A 443 -12.88 -26.87 15.67
CA GLN A 443 -12.69 -27.24 14.27
C GLN A 443 -14.02 -27.44 13.53
N ILE A 444 -15.01 -28.04 14.17
CA ILE A 444 -16.36 -28.21 13.60
C ILE A 444 -16.96 -26.86 13.25
N ILE A 445 -16.94 -25.91 14.19
CA ILE A 445 -17.49 -24.57 13.99
C ILE A 445 -16.74 -23.80 12.91
N ASN A 446 -15.40 -23.83 12.91
CA ASN A 446 -14.58 -23.14 11.91
C ASN A 446 -14.72 -23.74 10.49
N ARG A 447 -14.88 -25.07 10.39
CA ARG A 447 -15.16 -25.75 9.11
C ARG A 447 -16.54 -25.38 8.57
N ALA A 448 -17.57 -25.48 9.41
CA ALA A 448 -18.92 -25.08 9.04
C ALA A 448 -18.98 -23.61 8.62
N HIS A 449 -18.27 -22.73 9.34
CA HIS A 449 -18.10 -21.33 8.98
C HIS A 449 -17.46 -21.16 7.59
N GLY A 450 -16.33 -21.82 7.34
CA GLY A 450 -15.61 -21.75 6.07
C GLY A 450 -16.47 -22.19 4.89
N GLU A 451 -17.22 -23.28 5.04
CA GLU A 451 -18.13 -23.79 4.01
C GLU A 451 -19.30 -22.84 3.72
N VAL A 452 -19.90 -22.23 4.76
CA VAL A 452 -20.99 -21.25 4.58
C VAL A 452 -20.49 -19.98 3.90
N ILE A 453 -19.28 -19.53 4.22
CA ILE A 453 -18.69 -18.31 3.64
C ILE A 453 -18.22 -18.54 2.20
N LEU A 454 -17.72 -19.72 1.84
CA LEU A 454 -17.37 -20.05 0.46
C LEU A 454 -18.60 -20.11 -0.48
N GLY A 455 -19.78 -20.44 0.06
CA GLY A 455 -21.05 -20.47 -0.68
C GLY A 455 -21.88 -19.18 -0.67
N GLY A 456 -21.39 -18.09 -0.06
CA GLY A 456 -22.15 -16.86 0.18
C GLY A 456 -21.44 -15.56 -0.25
N ASP A 457 -22.15 -14.42 -0.20
CA ASP A 457 -21.56 -13.10 -0.46
C ASP A 457 -20.71 -12.65 0.75
N GLN A 458 -19.44 -13.03 0.73
CA GLN A 458 -18.45 -12.79 1.79
C GLN A 458 -18.34 -11.31 2.17
N THR A 459 -18.59 -10.42 1.22
CA THR A 459 -18.43 -8.97 1.42
C THR A 459 -19.59 -8.36 2.18
N GLU A 460 -20.82 -8.85 2.01
CA GLU A 460 -22.00 -8.28 2.69
C GLU A 460 -22.23 -8.89 4.09
N ILE A 461 -21.74 -10.10 4.35
CA ILE A 461 -21.76 -10.75 5.69
C ILE A 461 -20.86 -10.00 6.68
N THR A 462 -19.75 -9.43 6.18
CA THR A 462 -18.69 -8.80 6.99
C THR A 462 -18.74 -7.27 7.01
N LYS A 463 -19.44 -6.62 6.06
CA LYS A 463 -19.64 -5.16 6.05
C LYS A 463 -20.57 -4.71 7.19
N GLY A 464 -20.07 -3.74 7.97
CA GLY A 464 -20.84 -3.01 8.98
C GLY A 464 -21.80 -2.02 8.32
N GLY A 465 -23.06 -2.02 8.77
CA GLY A 465 -24.02 -0.96 8.51
C GLY A 465 -24.11 -0.04 9.72
N SER A 466 -24.15 1.27 9.45
CA SER A 466 -24.29 2.40 10.36
C SER A 466 -23.01 2.95 11.02
N TYR A 467 -22.92 4.27 10.97
CA TYR A 467 -21.92 5.15 11.58
C TYR A 467 -21.62 4.74 13.03
N PHE A 468 -20.34 4.60 13.37
CA PHE A 468 -19.78 4.06 14.61
C PHE A 468 -20.01 2.57 14.87
N GLY A 469 -19.08 1.74 14.39
CA GLY A 469 -18.78 0.46 15.03
C GLY A 469 -18.87 -0.77 14.12
N THR A 470 -17.84 -1.60 14.20
CA THR A 470 -17.76 -2.94 13.65
C THR A 470 -18.85 -3.83 14.28
N SER A 471 -19.96 -3.98 13.56
CA SER A 471 -20.84 -5.15 13.33
C SER A 471 -21.02 -6.16 14.47
N ARG A 472 -22.21 -6.21 15.11
CA ARG A 472 -22.67 -7.29 16.01
C ARG A 472 -22.43 -8.72 15.48
N MET A 473 -22.38 -8.91 14.16
CA MET A 473 -22.04 -10.18 13.52
C MET A 473 -20.59 -10.60 13.83
N LEU A 474 -19.66 -9.66 13.88
CA LEU A 474 -18.27 -9.95 14.23
C LEU A 474 -18.16 -10.37 15.70
N SER A 475 -18.96 -9.76 16.59
CA SER A 475 -19.07 -10.16 17.99
C SER A 475 -19.63 -11.58 18.12
N LEU A 476 -20.68 -11.92 17.35
CA LEU A 476 -21.20 -13.29 17.28
C LEU A 476 -20.11 -14.27 16.81
N GLN A 477 -19.41 -13.96 15.72
CA GLN A 477 -18.37 -14.84 15.18
C GLN A 477 -17.22 -15.07 16.16
N ARG A 478 -16.87 -14.05 16.95
CA ARG A 478 -15.87 -14.15 18.00
C ARG A 478 -16.32 -15.04 19.16
N LEU A 479 -17.57 -14.92 19.60
CA LEU A 479 -18.12 -15.79 20.65
C LEU A 479 -18.20 -17.26 20.20
N LEU A 480 -18.40 -17.51 18.91
CA LEU A 480 -18.36 -18.86 18.34
C LEU A 480 -16.94 -19.43 18.20
N GLY A 481 -15.89 -18.69 18.54
CA GLY A 481 -14.51 -19.15 18.38
C GLY A 481 -14.02 -19.16 16.92
N ILE A 482 -14.59 -18.35 16.03
CA ILE A 482 -14.15 -18.34 14.63
C ILE A 482 -12.80 -17.63 14.49
N ASP A 483 -11.77 -18.35 14.04
CA ASP A 483 -10.39 -17.87 13.96
C ASP A 483 -10.28 -16.65 13.03
N GLU A 484 -11.00 -16.67 11.90
CA GLU A 484 -11.02 -15.55 10.94
C GLU A 484 -11.52 -14.24 11.59
N ALA A 485 -12.44 -14.32 12.56
CA ALA A 485 -13.01 -13.17 13.26
C ALA A 485 -12.07 -12.55 14.29
N TRP A 486 -11.12 -13.35 14.79
CA TRP A 486 -10.07 -12.92 15.72
C TRP A 486 -8.82 -12.43 14.98
N GLU A 487 -8.43 -13.10 13.90
CA GLU A 487 -7.11 -12.92 13.27
C GLU A 487 -7.11 -12.01 12.04
N LYS A 488 -8.27 -11.87 11.37
CA LYS A 488 -8.33 -11.22 10.05
C LYS A 488 -9.39 -10.11 9.95
N LYS A 489 -10.33 -10.03 10.89
CA LYS A 489 -11.47 -9.09 10.84
C LYS A 489 -11.53 -8.19 12.08
N GLY A 490 -11.81 -6.90 11.88
CA GLY A 490 -12.04 -5.93 12.96
C GLY A 490 -10.99 -4.83 13.12
N HIS A 491 -9.94 -4.77 12.29
CA HIS A 491 -8.99 -3.65 12.31
C HIS A 491 -9.60 -2.40 11.67
N SER A 492 -10.02 -1.43 12.47
CA SER A 492 -10.54 -0.17 11.94
C SER A 492 -9.37 0.73 11.54
N LYS A 493 -9.37 1.20 10.29
CA LYS A 493 -8.52 2.32 9.85
C LYS A 493 -9.27 3.62 10.13
N PHE A 494 -9.06 4.21 11.30
CA PHE A 494 -9.50 5.57 11.57
C PHE A 494 -8.30 6.51 11.41
N LEU A 495 -8.40 7.46 10.47
CA LEU A 495 -7.44 8.56 10.26
C LEU A 495 -5.96 8.13 10.18
N GLY A 496 -5.62 7.19 9.29
CA GLY A 496 -4.22 6.94 8.91
C GLY A 496 -3.32 6.30 9.97
N PHE A 497 -3.82 6.05 11.18
CA PHE A 497 -3.11 5.31 12.21
C PHE A 497 -3.74 3.92 12.39
N SER A 498 -2.94 2.89 12.13
CA SER A 498 -3.27 1.51 12.47
C SER A 498 -2.97 1.30 13.96
N THR A 499 -3.89 1.65 14.85
CA THR A 499 -3.81 1.13 16.23
C THR A 499 -4.29 -0.32 16.21
N GLN A 500 -3.37 -1.26 16.44
CA GLN A 500 -3.71 -2.65 16.79
C GLN A 500 -4.56 -2.62 18.06
N SER A 501 -5.87 -2.68 17.88
CA SER A 501 -6.82 -2.86 18.96
C SER A 501 -7.68 -4.06 18.57
N ASP A 502 -7.32 -5.22 19.08
CA ASP A 502 -7.89 -6.54 18.73
C ASP A 502 -9.37 -6.72 19.10
N LEU A 503 -10.01 -5.71 19.67
CA LEU A 503 -11.30 -5.84 20.33
C LEU A 503 -12.43 -5.06 19.67
N HIS A 504 -12.29 -4.55 18.44
CA HIS A 504 -13.23 -3.58 17.86
C HIS A 504 -14.71 -4.03 17.77
N GLY A 505 -15.00 -5.33 17.69
CA GLY A 505 -16.38 -5.87 17.76
C GLY A 505 -16.90 -6.14 19.17
N LEU A 506 -16.04 -6.24 20.17
CA LEU A 506 -16.38 -6.50 21.59
C LEU A 506 -16.31 -5.22 22.44
N LYS A 507 -15.45 -4.27 22.05
CA LYS A 507 -15.35 -2.91 22.61
C LYS A 507 -16.65 -2.12 22.46
N THR A 508 -17.36 -2.30 21.34
CA THR A 508 -18.65 -1.65 21.08
C THR A 508 -19.79 -2.25 21.89
N SER A 509 -19.66 -3.49 22.39
CA SER A 509 -20.57 -4.12 23.35
C SER A 509 -20.14 -3.91 24.80
N GLY A 510 -19.11 -3.10 25.07
CA GLY A 510 -18.65 -2.80 26.43
C GLY A 510 -17.71 -3.84 27.06
N VAL A 511 -17.31 -4.87 26.31
CA VAL A 511 -16.43 -5.95 26.79
C VAL A 511 -14.98 -5.62 26.45
N VAL A 512 -14.16 -5.31 27.46
CA VAL A 512 -12.72 -5.03 27.33
C VAL A 512 -11.95 -5.82 28.37
N GLY A 513 -11.03 -6.69 27.92
CA GLY A 513 -10.09 -7.43 28.75
C GLY A 513 -9.21 -8.35 27.90
N ASP A 514 -7.98 -8.61 28.34
CA ASP A 514 -6.97 -9.40 27.60
C ASP A 514 -7.29 -10.91 27.53
N ASP A 515 -8.36 -11.37 28.19
CA ASP A 515 -8.65 -12.80 28.41
C ASP A 515 -9.89 -13.34 27.65
N VAL A 516 -10.53 -12.53 26.78
CA VAL A 516 -11.80 -12.93 26.13
C VAL A 516 -11.62 -14.07 25.11
N ARG A 517 -10.55 -14.04 24.31
CA ARG A 517 -10.23 -15.15 23.38
C ARG A 517 -9.91 -16.43 24.16
N GLY A 518 -9.27 -16.30 25.32
CA GLY A 518 -8.99 -17.40 26.25
C GLY A 518 -10.27 -18.04 26.79
N ILE A 519 -11.23 -17.23 27.26
CA ILE A 519 -12.54 -17.71 27.74
C ILE A 519 -13.27 -18.50 26.64
N VAL A 520 -13.36 -17.95 25.42
CA VAL A 520 -14.02 -18.63 24.29
C VAL A 520 -13.30 -19.92 23.89
N SER A 521 -11.96 -19.89 23.78
CA SER A 521 -11.17 -21.07 23.45
C SER A 521 -11.34 -22.18 24.50
N ASN A 522 -11.25 -21.81 25.79
CA ASN A 522 -11.44 -22.75 26.90
C ASN A 522 -12.86 -23.34 26.94
N TYR A 523 -13.86 -22.62 26.42
CA TYR A 523 -15.23 -23.12 26.30
C TYR A 523 -15.35 -24.22 25.23
N TYR A 524 -14.72 -24.06 24.08
CA TYR A 524 -14.80 -25.08 23.01
C TYR A 524 -13.75 -26.19 23.11
N SER A 525 -12.74 -26.07 23.98
CA SER A 525 -11.72 -27.09 24.26
C SER A 525 -12.02 -27.99 25.48
N ASP A 526 -13.29 -28.26 25.77
CA ASP A 526 -13.75 -29.24 26.78
C ASP A 526 -13.39 -28.97 28.26
N ASN A 527 -12.98 -27.74 28.65
CA ASN A 527 -12.74 -27.42 30.06
C ASN A 527 -14.07 -27.37 30.85
N PRO A 528 -14.32 -28.21 31.87
CA PRO A 528 -15.62 -28.25 32.58
C PRO A 528 -15.95 -26.94 33.32
N SER A 529 -14.94 -26.16 33.70
CA SER A 529 -15.09 -24.95 34.52
C SER A 529 -15.29 -23.66 33.72
N SER A 530 -15.31 -23.75 32.37
CA SER A 530 -15.38 -22.56 31.50
C SER A 530 -16.81 -22.07 31.20
N ARG A 531 -17.84 -22.83 31.61
CA ARG A 531 -19.26 -22.50 31.31
C ARG A 531 -19.71 -21.18 31.93
N GLU A 532 -19.41 -20.95 33.20
CA GLU A 532 -19.86 -19.74 33.91
C GLU A 532 -19.27 -18.46 33.29
N GLN A 533 -17.96 -18.44 33.05
CA GLN A 533 -17.27 -17.31 32.41
C GLN A 533 -17.76 -17.07 30.97
N TYR A 534 -18.07 -18.13 30.23
CA TYR A 534 -18.61 -18.01 28.88
C TYR A 534 -20.06 -17.48 28.87
N GLN A 535 -20.89 -17.90 29.83
CA GLN A 535 -22.25 -17.37 29.98
C GLN A 535 -22.27 -15.89 30.35
N GLU A 536 -21.40 -15.48 31.27
CA GLU A 536 -21.24 -14.08 31.64
C GLU A 536 -20.84 -13.24 30.41
N LEU A 537 -19.90 -13.75 29.61
CA LEU A 537 -19.46 -13.11 28.39
C LEU A 537 -20.61 -12.96 27.36
N ILE A 538 -21.44 -13.98 27.16
CA ILE A 538 -22.63 -13.89 26.29
C ILE A 538 -23.58 -12.80 26.80
N GLY A 539 -23.84 -12.75 28.11
CA GLY A 539 -24.74 -11.76 28.73
C GLY A 539 -24.27 -10.31 28.56
N GLN A 540 -22.95 -10.08 28.55
CA GLN A 540 -22.38 -8.77 28.29
C GLN A 540 -22.46 -8.37 26.81
N VAL A 541 -22.23 -9.30 25.88
CA VAL A 541 -22.22 -9.00 24.43
C VAL A 541 -23.63 -8.90 23.85
N PHE A 542 -24.58 -9.70 24.37
CA PHE A 542 -25.96 -9.77 23.91
C PHE A 542 -26.96 -9.70 25.07
N PRO A 543 -27.07 -8.56 25.79
CA PRO A 543 -27.98 -8.43 26.93
C PRO A 543 -29.45 -8.62 26.51
N ASP A 544 -30.26 -9.16 27.43
CA ASP A 544 -31.69 -9.42 27.23
C ASP A 544 -32.58 -8.16 27.46
N GLN A 545 -32.02 -7.07 28.00
CA GLN A 545 -32.72 -5.78 28.19
C GLN A 545 -31.89 -4.59 27.65
N GLU A 546 -32.52 -3.73 26.82
CA GLU A 546 -31.91 -2.48 26.32
C GLU A 546 -32.10 -1.34 27.34
N TYR A 547 -31.01 -0.81 27.93
CA TYR A 547 -31.08 0.40 28.75
C TYR A 547 -31.09 1.68 27.87
N PRO A 548 -31.87 2.72 28.22
CA PRO A 548 -31.93 3.95 27.44
C PRO A 548 -30.62 4.74 27.54
N LYS A 549 -30.10 5.19 26.38
CA LYS A 549 -28.88 6.00 26.30
C LYS A 549 -29.11 7.41 26.89
N PRO A 550 -28.15 7.98 27.65
CA PRO A 550 -28.21 9.38 28.05
C PRO A 550 -27.97 10.30 26.83
N PRO A 551 -28.56 11.51 26.81
CA PRO A 551 -28.35 12.47 25.74
C PRO A 551 -26.92 13.03 25.80
N CYS A 552 -26.19 12.99 24.68
CA CYS A 552 -24.90 13.66 24.54
C CYS A 552 -25.11 15.14 24.24
N ASN A 553 -24.52 16.02 25.06
CA ASN A 553 -24.33 17.45 24.79
C ASN A 553 -23.10 17.68 23.92
#